data_AF-F2PUI8-F1
#
_entry.id   AF-F2PUI8-F1
#
_cell.length_a   1.000
_cell.length_b   1.000
_cell.length_c   1.000
_cell.angle_alpha   90.00
_cell.angle_beta   90.00
_cell.angle_gamma   90.00
#
_symmetry.space_group_name_H-M   'P 1'
#
loop_
_entity.id
_entity.type
_entity.pdbx_description
1 polymer ?
#
loop_
_entity_poly.entity_id
_entity_poly.type
_entity_poly.pdbx_seq_one_letter_code
_entity_poly.pdbx_strand_id
1 'polypeptide(L)'
;MAPEGGKHGGRPQKKLKGLQRLRWWCEVCQKQTRDENGFKQHTLSESHVRAMQIVAENPKKFIEGYSKEFQHDFLQLLRTSHGEKPIHLNRFYQEYISDKTHVHLNSTKWSSLTEFSKYLAREGICRVEEKEDGIFVQWIDNSPEAIRRRDLVQRANRLEEQQASEEKEILQQVERARQNKAVSTEPEKPAELAKEKWTDFSLNLKSSSNSPKPTTSTSQGKNNEQQDASSKPVDKPAKKPNVFGMKRKQPSGTKAVPDPPKKMTEIERIMKEDMERKKRRLVK
;
A
#
# COMPACT_ATOMS: atom_id res chain seq x y z
N MET A 1 43.54 6.53 36.99
CA MET A 1 42.67 6.85 35.84
C MET A 1 41.59 5.79 35.72
N ALA A 2 40.40 6.10 36.21
CA ALA A 2 39.18 5.34 35.97
C ALA A 2 38.07 6.38 35.74
N PRO A 3 37.32 6.35 34.63
CA PRO A 3 36.27 7.33 34.36
C PRO A 3 34.98 6.94 35.07
N GLU A 4 34.50 7.80 35.98
CA GLU A 4 33.20 7.65 36.61
C GLU A 4 32.08 7.91 35.59
N GLY A 5 31.34 6.84 35.25
CA GLY A 5 30.18 6.89 34.39
C GLY A 5 28.99 7.55 35.09
N GLY A 6 28.77 8.83 34.79
CA GLY A 6 27.56 9.56 35.17
C GLY A 6 26.32 9.00 34.48
N LYS A 7 25.53 8.20 35.20
CA LYS A 7 24.18 7.82 34.79
C LYS A 7 23.28 9.06 34.84
N HIS A 8 22.95 9.64 33.68
CA HIS A 8 21.90 10.65 33.56
C HIS A 8 20.55 10.03 33.92
N GLY A 9 20.15 10.18 35.18
CA GLY A 9 18.80 9.90 35.65
C GLY A 9 17.82 10.86 34.96
N GLY A 10 17.04 10.34 34.02
CA GLY A 10 15.89 11.05 33.44
C GLY A 10 14.95 11.48 34.56
N ARG A 11 14.72 12.80 34.66
CA ARG A 11 13.88 13.40 35.69
C ARG A 11 12.43 12.87 35.51
N PRO A 12 11.83 12.22 36.51
CA PRO A 12 10.48 11.68 36.37
C PRO A 12 9.48 12.84 36.22
N GLN A 13 8.81 12.91 35.06
CA GLN A 13 7.72 13.84 34.83
C GLN A 13 6.59 13.52 35.81
N LYS A 14 6.31 14.45 36.73
CA LYS A 14 5.21 14.31 37.69
C LYS A 14 3.91 14.18 36.89
N LYS A 15 3.27 13.00 36.96
CA LYS A 15 1.92 12.79 36.44
C LYS A 15 0.97 13.72 37.21
N LEU A 16 0.57 14.82 36.59
CA LEU A 16 -0.41 15.73 37.15
C LEU A 16 -1.76 14.99 37.19
N LYS A 17 -2.17 14.59 38.39
CA LYS A 17 -3.46 13.93 38.63
C LYS A 17 -4.58 14.96 38.41
N GLY A 18 -5.52 14.64 37.51
CA GLY A 18 -6.71 15.42 37.20
C GLY A 18 -6.70 16.05 35.80
N LEU A 19 -7.86 16.04 35.14
CA LEU A 19 -8.12 16.69 33.86
C LEU A 19 -8.11 18.22 34.04
N GLN A 20 -6.95 18.79 34.40
CA GLN A 20 -6.76 20.22 34.49
C GLN A 20 -6.88 20.82 33.08
N ARG A 21 -7.83 21.73 32.91
CA ARG A 21 -8.10 22.48 31.67
C ARG A 21 -6.81 23.11 31.17
N LEU A 22 -6.50 22.94 29.88
CA LEU A 22 -5.31 23.46 29.17
C LEU A 22 -5.22 25.00 29.10
N ARG A 23 -6.00 25.73 29.90
CA ARG A 23 -6.03 27.20 29.90
C ARG A 23 -4.69 27.82 30.30
N TRP A 24 -3.91 27.13 31.13
CA TRP A 24 -2.65 27.62 31.68
C TRP A 24 -1.47 26.77 31.18
N TRP A 25 -1.32 26.68 29.86
CA TRP A 25 -0.23 25.95 29.19
C TRP A 25 0.71 26.93 28.48
N CYS A 26 2.01 26.73 28.62
CA CYS A 26 3.02 27.45 27.83
C CYS A 26 3.65 26.50 26.81
N GLU A 27 3.49 26.81 25.53
CA GLU A 27 4.05 26.02 24.43
C GLU A 27 5.58 26.07 24.42
N VAL A 28 6.15 27.28 24.51
CA VAL A 28 7.60 27.50 24.43
C VAL A 28 8.37 26.78 25.55
N CYS A 29 7.74 26.63 26.71
CA CYS A 29 8.34 25.94 27.85
C CYS A 29 7.78 24.53 28.07
N GLN A 30 6.85 24.07 27.22
CA GLN A 30 6.12 22.81 27.33
C GLN A 30 5.66 22.50 28.77
N LYS A 31 5.09 23.52 29.43
CA LYS A 31 4.80 23.49 30.87
C LYS A 31 3.36 23.85 31.16
N GLN A 32 2.67 22.94 31.85
CA GLN A 32 1.35 23.21 32.43
C GLN A 32 1.52 23.85 33.81
N THR A 33 0.94 25.03 34.02
CA THR A 33 0.81 25.65 35.33
C THR A 33 -0.57 25.34 35.93
N ARG A 34 -0.68 25.33 37.27
CA ARG A 34 -1.91 24.92 37.96
C ARG A 34 -3.03 25.96 37.84
N ASP A 35 -2.66 27.22 37.84
CA ASP A 35 -3.54 28.36 38.07
C ASP A 35 -3.04 29.60 37.31
N GLU A 36 -3.89 30.63 37.28
CA GLU A 36 -3.61 31.90 36.59
C GLU A 36 -2.36 32.59 37.17
N ASN A 37 -2.22 32.60 38.50
CA ASN A 37 -1.08 33.22 39.16
C ASN A 37 0.22 32.46 38.86
N GLY A 38 0.17 31.12 38.86
CA GLY A 38 1.29 30.29 38.43
C GLY A 38 1.70 30.53 36.97
N PHE A 39 0.74 30.79 36.07
CA PHE A 39 1.03 31.14 34.68
C PHE A 39 1.70 32.52 34.57
N LYS A 40 1.16 33.53 35.26
CA LYS A 40 1.75 34.89 35.29
C LYS A 40 3.18 34.89 35.82
N GLN A 41 3.42 34.18 36.92
CA GLN A 41 4.77 34.03 37.46
C GLN A 41 5.69 33.26 36.51
N HIS A 42 5.18 32.26 35.80
CA HIS A 42 5.94 31.56 34.78
C HIS A 42 6.35 32.49 33.62
N THR A 43 5.44 33.29 33.09
CA THR A 43 5.73 34.23 32.00
C THR A 43 6.73 35.32 32.40
N LEU A 44 6.75 35.70 33.68
CA LEU A 44 7.72 36.65 34.23
C LEU A 44 9.07 36.01 34.60
N SER A 45 9.13 34.69 34.69
CA SER A 45 10.36 33.99 35.09
C SER A 45 11.45 34.13 34.03
N GLU A 46 12.69 34.29 34.48
CA GLU A 46 13.87 34.40 33.59
C GLU A 46 13.98 33.21 32.62
N SER A 47 13.58 32.01 33.06
CA SER A 47 13.58 30.81 32.22
C SER A 47 12.66 30.95 31.00
N HIS A 48 11.47 31.54 31.17
CA HIS A 48 10.54 31.77 30.06
C HIS A 48 11.03 32.91 29.17
N VAL A 49 11.50 34.01 29.77
CA VAL A 49 12.03 35.16 29.04
C VAL A 49 13.21 34.75 28.15
N ARG A 50 14.14 33.93 28.66
CA ARG A 50 15.26 33.41 27.89
C ARG A 50 14.81 32.51 26.74
N ALA A 51 13.82 31.64 26.98
CA ALA A 51 13.27 30.81 25.92
C ALA A 51 12.58 31.66 24.84
N MET A 52 11.89 32.74 25.23
CA MET A 52 11.29 33.69 24.29
C MET A 52 12.31 34.48 23.49
N GLN A 53 13.46 34.81 24.07
CA GLN A 53 14.56 35.45 23.31
C GLN A 53 15.07 34.53 22.20
N ILE A 54 15.25 33.23 22.48
CA ILE A 54 15.66 32.24 21.48
C ILE A 54 14.61 32.14 20.35
N VAL A 55 13.32 32.15 20.71
CA VAL A 55 12.24 32.14 19.72
C VAL A 55 12.24 33.43 18.89
N ALA A 56 12.51 34.58 19.52
CA ALA A 56 12.57 35.89 18.86
C ALA A 56 13.73 36.01 17.86
N GLU A 57 14.85 35.31 18.07
CA GLU A 57 15.95 35.26 17.11
C GLU A 57 15.51 34.65 15.77
N ASN A 58 14.65 33.62 15.79
CA ASN A 58 14.24 32.90 14.58
C ASN A 58 12.79 32.38 14.64
N PRO A 59 11.77 33.26 14.68
CA PRO A 59 10.39 32.86 14.93
C PRO A 59 9.84 31.93 13.84
N LYS A 60 10.23 32.14 12.58
CA LYS A 60 9.79 31.31 11.44
C LYS A 60 10.18 29.85 11.62
N LYS A 61 11.39 29.57 12.09
CA LYS A 61 11.88 28.19 12.30
C LYS A 61 11.08 27.47 13.38
N PHE A 62 10.75 28.16 14.47
CA PHE A 62 9.92 27.58 15.54
C PHE A 62 8.50 27.31 15.08
N ILE A 63 7.87 28.27 14.39
CA ILE A 63 6.51 28.10 13.83
C ILE A 63 6.48 26.94 12.83
N GLU A 64 7.49 26.82 11.96
CA GLU A 64 7.62 25.69 11.03
C GLU A 64 7.84 24.36 11.75
N GLY A 65 8.64 24.35 12.83
CA GLY A 65 8.85 23.19 13.69
C GLY A 65 7.54 22.70 14.32
N TYR A 66 6.81 23.60 14.99
CA TYR A 66 5.50 23.32 15.56
C TYR A 66 4.50 22.86 14.51
N SER A 67 4.51 23.46 13.33
CA SER A 67 3.63 23.04 12.23
C SER A 67 3.92 21.63 11.73
N LYS A 68 5.21 21.24 11.66
CA LYS A 68 5.62 19.88 11.27
C LYS A 68 5.25 18.85 12.33
N GLU A 69 5.49 19.17 13.60
CA GLU A 69 5.14 18.32 14.74
C GLU A 69 3.62 18.13 14.82
N PHE A 70 2.85 19.22 14.73
CA PHE A 70 1.39 19.18 14.64
C PHE A 70 0.90 18.29 13.49
N GLN A 71 1.42 18.48 12.28
CA GLN A 71 1.01 17.67 11.13
C GLN A 71 1.34 16.19 11.33
N HIS A 72 2.52 15.89 11.86
CA HIS A 72 2.94 14.51 12.13
C HIS A 72 2.00 13.83 13.12
N ASP A 73 1.77 14.45 14.28
CA ASP A 73 0.97 13.87 15.35
C ASP A 73 -0.50 13.79 14.98
N PHE A 74 -1.03 14.81 14.29
CA PHE A 74 -2.38 14.80 13.74
C PHE A 74 -2.60 13.62 12.78
N LEU A 75 -1.65 13.38 11.86
CA LEU A 75 -1.73 12.26 10.92
C LEU A 75 -1.51 10.92 11.62
N GLN A 76 -0.63 10.85 12.62
CA GLN A 76 -0.41 9.64 13.41
C GLN A 76 -1.68 9.23 14.17
N LEU A 77 -2.37 10.18 14.78
CA LEU A 77 -3.64 9.92 15.44
C LEU A 77 -4.70 9.49 14.42
N LEU A 78 -4.81 10.19 13.29
CA LEU A 78 -5.79 9.88 12.25
C LEU A 78 -5.60 8.46 11.68
N ARG A 79 -4.35 8.05 11.49
CA ARG A 79 -3.97 6.68 11.10
C ARG A 79 -4.38 5.63 12.12
N THR A 80 -4.27 5.95 13.41
CA THR A 80 -4.48 5.00 14.50
C THR A 80 -5.96 4.84 14.85
N SER A 81 -6.73 5.94 14.85
CA SER A 81 -8.12 5.91 15.32
C SER A 81 -9.15 5.63 14.22
N HIS A 82 -9.01 6.23 13.04
CA HIS A 82 -10.09 6.23 12.04
C HIS A 82 -9.69 5.68 10.67
N GLY A 83 -8.40 5.71 10.30
CA GLY A 83 -7.89 5.15 9.05
C GLY A 83 -8.55 5.80 7.83
N GLU A 84 -9.23 4.99 7.00
CA GLU A 84 -9.86 5.44 5.75
C GLU A 84 -11.30 5.96 5.91
N LYS A 85 -11.85 6.07 7.13
CA LYS A 85 -13.23 6.56 7.33
C LYS A 85 -13.29 8.10 7.28
N PRO A 86 -14.30 8.71 6.64
CA PRO A 86 -14.50 10.14 6.70
C PRO A 86 -14.99 10.56 8.09
N ILE A 87 -14.34 11.54 8.71
CA ILE A 87 -14.68 12.04 10.06
C ILE A 87 -14.86 13.55 10.02
N HIS A 88 -15.76 14.06 10.85
CA HIS A 88 -15.90 15.49 11.07
C HIS A 88 -14.64 16.08 11.72
N LEU A 89 -14.07 17.09 11.08
CA LEU A 89 -12.76 17.64 11.44
C LEU A 89 -12.74 18.30 12.82
N ASN A 90 -13.82 18.97 13.23
CA ASN A 90 -13.90 19.62 14.54
C ASN A 90 -13.98 18.59 15.67
N ARG A 91 -14.75 17.51 15.46
CA ARG A 91 -14.84 16.38 16.39
C ARG A 91 -13.48 15.71 16.57
N PHE A 92 -12.77 15.48 15.47
CA PHE A 92 -11.43 14.89 15.49
C PHE A 92 -10.40 15.82 16.16
N TYR A 93 -10.46 17.12 15.92
CA TYR A 93 -9.56 18.07 16.57
C TYR A 93 -9.76 18.11 18.10
N GLN A 94 -10.99 17.96 18.59
CA GLN A 94 -11.28 17.84 20.02
C GLN A 94 -10.67 16.58 20.64
N GLU A 95 -10.68 15.46 19.90
CA GLU A 95 -10.00 14.22 20.29
C GLU A 95 -8.48 14.43 20.36
N TYR A 96 -7.91 15.12 19.36
CA TYR A 96 -6.48 15.43 19.30
C TYR A 96 -5.99 16.29 20.48
N ILE A 97 -6.71 17.36 20.84
CA ILE A 97 -6.35 18.25 21.96
C ILE A 97 -6.67 17.67 23.34
N SER A 98 -7.21 16.45 23.40
CA SER A 98 -7.41 15.75 24.68
C SER A 98 -6.05 15.41 25.33
N ASP A 99 -5.05 15.14 24.49
CA ASP A 99 -3.66 14.94 24.89
C ASP A 99 -2.95 16.29 25.03
N LYS A 100 -2.40 16.51 26.22
CA LYS A 100 -1.80 17.79 26.61
C LYS A 100 -0.40 18.03 26.04
N THR A 101 0.24 16.97 25.55
CA THR A 101 1.59 17.02 24.99
C THR A 101 1.60 17.41 23.53
N HIS A 102 0.45 17.34 22.86
CA HIS A 102 0.33 17.70 21.46
C HIS A 102 0.39 19.21 21.28
N VAL A 103 1.05 19.62 20.19
CA VAL A 103 1.07 21.01 19.75
C VAL A 103 -0.34 21.44 19.40
N HIS A 104 -0.78 22.61 19.88
CA HIS A 104 -2.09 23.17 19.55
C HIS A 104 -2.06 23.94 18.23
N LEU A 105 -3.22 24.05 17.55
CA LEU A 105 -3.35 24.77 16.28
C LEU A 105 -2.84 26.22 16.36
N ASN A 106 -3.06 26.92 17.48
CA ASN A 106 -2.64 28.31 17.70
C ASN A 106 -1.11 28.51 17.61
N SER A 107 -0.33 27.45 17.82
CA SER A 107 1.13 27.48 17.77
C SER A 107 1.68 27.23 16.37
N THR A 108 0.82 26.91 15.40
CA THR A 108 1.18 26.58 14.02
C THR A 108 1.04 27.77 13.09
N LYS A 109 1.46 27.60 11.83
CA LYS A 109 1.25 28.60 10.76
C LYS A 109 -0.20 28.75 10.31
N TRP A 110 -1.10 27.85 10.72
CA TRP A 110 -2.50 27.84 10.27
C TRP A 110 -3.38 28.56 11.29
N SER A 111 -4.10 29.58 10.83
CA SER A 111 -4.98 30.40 11.67
C SER A 111 -6.28 29.68 12.08
N SER A 112 -6.71 28.72 11.25
CA SER A 112 -7.96 27.99 11.45
C SER A 112 -7.84 26.55 10.96
N LEU A 113 -8.69 25.69 11.51
CA LEU A 113 -8.74 24.26 11.16
C LEU A 113 -9.11 24.07 9.67
N THR A 114 -9.89 25.00 9.13
CA THR A 114 -10.24 25.09 7.70
C THR A 114 -9.04 25.44 6.82
N GLU A 115 -8.14 26.30 7.29
CA GLU A 115 -6.91 26.59 6.56
C GLU A 115 -5.98 25.36 6.53
N PHE A 116 -5.90 24.65 7.66
CA PHE A 116 -5.17 23.40 7.74
C PHE A 116 -5.77 22.30 6.83
N SER A 117 -7.10 22.18 6.75
CA SER A 117 -7.73 21.22 5.84
C SER A 117 -7.43 21.53 4.37
N LYS A 118 -7.46 22.81 3.98
CA LYS A 118 -7.02 23.26 2.64
C LYS A 118 -5.55 22.92 2.36
N TYR A 119 -4.69 22.98 3.37
CA TYR A 119 -3.31 22.54 3.25
C TYR A 119 -3.20 21.03 3.02
N LEU A 120 -3.92 20.21 3.79
CA LEU A 120 -3.95 18.75 3.61
C LEU A 120 -4.48 18.33 2.24
N ALA A 121 -5.48 19.05 1.71
CA ALA A 121 -6.01 18.83 0.37
C ALA A 121 -4.98 19.15 -0.72
N ARG A 122 -4.19 20.23 -0.57
CA ARG A 122 -3.12 20.60 -1.52
C ARG A 122 -1.98 19.59 -1.54
N GLU A 123 -1.59 19.06 -0.38
CA GLU A 123 -0.55 18.03 -0.27
C GLU A 123 -1.04 16.64 -0.71
N GLY A 124 -2.36 16.44 -0.88
CA GLY A 124 -2.93 15.16 -1.29
C GLY A 124 -2.78 14.05 -0.23
N ILE A 125 -2.58 14.42 1.04
CA ILE A 125 -2.44 13.46 2.14
C ILE A 125 -3.82 13.01 2.64
N CYS A 126 -4.78 13.94 2.63
CA CYS A 126 -6.15 13.66 3.05
C CYS A 126 -7.13 14.17 1.98
N ARG A 127 -8.19 13.40 1.74
CA ARG A 127 -9.35 13.85 1.00
C ARG A 127 -10.21 14.69 1.94
N VAL A 128 -10.46 15.93 1.56
CA VAL A 128 -11.27 16.88 2.33
C VAL A 128 -12.56 17.13 1.56
N GLU A 129 -13.69 16.85 2.20
CA GLU A 129 -15.03 17.09 1.65
C GLU A 129 -15.75 18.12 2.53
N GLU A 130 -16.15 19.24 1.94
CA GLU A 130 -16.97 20.24 2.62
C GLU A 130 -18.44 19.89 2.40
N LYS A 131 -19.16 19.55 3.49
CA LYS A 131 -20.60 19.28 3.49
C LYS A 131 -21.33 20.37 4.28
N GLU A 132 -22.65 20.41 4.20
CA GLU A 132 -23.50 21.36 4.95
C GLU A 132 -23.27 21.30 6.46
N ASP A 133 -23.00 20.10 7.01
CA ASP A 133 -22.71 19.88 8.44
C ASP A 133 -21.25 20.18 8.84
N GLY A 134 -20.41 20.60 7.89
CA GLY A 134 -19.01 20.99 8.11
C GLY A 134 -17.99 20.21 7.28
N ILE A 135 -16.73 20.32 7.69
CA ILE A 135 -15.58 19.77 6.94
C ILE A 135 -15.32 18.33 7.40
N PHE A 136 -15.37 17.39 6.46
CA PHE A 136 -15.00 16.00 6.67
C PHE A 136 -13.61 15.74 6.10
N VAL A 137 -12.79 15.00 6.84
CA VAL A 137 -11.45 14.61 6.44
C VAL A 137 -11.35 13.08 6.42
N GLN A 138 -10.79 12.56 5.33
CA GLN A 138 -10.50 11.15 5.12
C GLN A 138 -9.01 11.01 4.83
N TRP A 139 -8.31 10.15 5.56
CA TRP A 139 -6.89 9.90 5.31
C TRP A 139 -6.70 9.03 4.07
N ILE A 140 -5.72 9.38 3.24
CA ILE A 140 -5.29 8.57 2.10
C ILE A 140 -3.99 7.87 2.49
N ASP A 141 -4.04 6.53 2.59
CA ASP A 141 -2.82 5.74 2.76
C ASP A 141 -1.98 5.78 1.47
N ASN A 142 -0.96 6.65 1.49
CA ASN A 142 0.02 6.79 0.40
C ASN A 142 1.23 5.86 0.58
N SER A 143 1.19 4.90 1.53
CA SER A 143 2.27 3.94 1.68
C SER A 143 2.37 3.03 0.44
N PRO A 144 3.59 2.64 0.01
CA PRO A 144 3.77 1.77 -1.14
C PRO A 144 3.17 0.37 -0.94
N GLU A 145 2.87 -0.02 0.30
CA GLU A 145 2.15 -1.25 0.58
C GLU A 145 0.65 -1.10 0.35
N ALA A 146 0.04 0.01 0.78
CA ALA A 146 -1.36 0.29 0.52
C ALA A 146 -1.65 0.53 -0.96
N ILE A 147 -0.75 1.22 -1.67
CA ILE A 147 -0.84 1.35 -3.13
C ILE A 147 -0.79 -0.03 -3.79
N ARG A 148 0.14 -0.91 -3.41
CA ARG A 148 0.19 -2.29 -3.93
C ARG A 148 -1.07 -3.09 -3.63
N ARG A 149 -1.64 -2.98 -2.43
CA ARG A 149 -2.90 -3.66 -2.10
C ARG A 149 -4.05 -3.14 -2.97
N ARG A 150 -4.17 -1.82 -3.15
CA ARG A 150 -5.19 -1.22 -4.03
C ARG A 150 -4.99 -1.61 -5.49
N ASP A 151 -3.76 -1.59 -5.99
CA ASP A 151 -3.42 -2.02 -7.35
C ASP A 151 -3.73 -3.50 -7.58
N LEU A 152 -3.44 -4.37 -6.61
CA LEU A 152 -3.76 -5.79 -6.68
C LEU A 152 -5.27 -6.02 -6.70
N VAL A 153 -6.03 -5.34 -5.84
CA VAL A 153 -7.50 -5.41 -5.83
C VAL A 153 -8.07 -4.85 -7.13
N GLN A 154 -7.54 -3.75 -7.65
CA GLN A 154 -8.02 -3.15 -8.90
C GLN A 154 -7.71 -4.04 -10.11
N ARG A 155 -6.55 -4.70 -10.13
CA ARG A 155 -6.22 -5.70 -11.16
C ARG A 155 -7.09 -6.95 -11.02
N ALA A 156 -7.33 -7.43 -9.81
CA ALA A 156 -8.21 -8.56 -9.55
C ALA A 156 -9.65 -8.25 -10.02
N ASN A 157 -10.22 -7.10 -9.63
CA ASN A 157 -11.54 -6.66 -10.07
C ASN A 157 -11.63 -6.53 -11.60
N ARG A 158 -10.58 -6.03 -12.26
CA ARG A 158 -10.54 -5.94 -13.72
C ARG A 158 -10.51 -7.32 -14.38
N LEU A 159 -9.77 -8.26 -13.81
CA LEU A 159 -9.72 -9.64 -14.30
C LEU A 159 -11.05 -10.37 -14.03
N GLU A 160 -11.67 -10.15 -12.86
CA GLU A 160 -12.99 -10.69 -12.54
C GLU A 160 -14.07 -10.12 -13.46
N GLU A 161 -14.02 -8.84 -13.81
CA GLU A 161 -14.97 -8.23 -14.75
C GLU A 161 -14.79 -8.78 -16.18
N GLN A 162 -13.55 -9.03 -16.60
CA GLN A 162 -13.25 -9.72 -17.87
C GLN A 162 -13.78 -11.16 -17.84
N GLN A 163 -13.47 -11.93 -16.80
CA GLN A 163 -13.96 -13.31 -16.63
C GLN A 163 -15.48 -13.37 -16.56
N ALA A 164 -16.13 -12.46 -15.84
CA ALA A 164 -17.59 -12.39 -15.76
C ALA A 164 -18.23 -12.05 -17.11
N SER A 165 -17.54 -11.28 -17.96
CA SER A 165 -17.99 -10.99 -19.33
C SER A 165 -17.85 -12.23 -20.22
N GLU A 166 -16.70 -12.92 -20.15
CA GLU A 166 -16.44 -14.17 -20.86
C GLU A 166 -17.44 -15.28 -20.46
N GLU A 167 -17.73 -15.42 -19.17
CA GLU A 167 -18.70 -16.39 -18.66
C GLU A 167 -20.12 -16.12 -19.18
N LYS A 168 -20.53 -14.86 -19.26
CA LYS A 168 -21.85 -14.49 -19.84
C LYS A 168 -21.94 -14.85 -21.32
N GLU A 169 -20.86 -14.65 -22.08
CA GLU A 169 -20.83 -15.02 -23.50
C GLU A 169 -20.92 -16.54 -23.70
N ILE A 170 -20.18 -17.32 -22.91
CA ILE A 170 -20.22 -18.79 -22.95
C ILE A 170 -21.62 -19.30 -22.58
N LEU A 171 -22.25 -18.74 -21.54
CA LEU A 171 -23.60 -19.13 -21.13
C LEU A 171 -24.63 -18.86 -22.26
N GLN A 172 -24.54 -17.72 -22.94
CA GLN A 172 -25.40 -17.43 -24.09
C GLN A 172 -25.19 -18.41 -25.25
N GLN A 173 -23.93 -18.80 -25.53
CA GLN A 173 -23.64 -19.80 -26.55
C GLN A 173 -24.20 -21.18 -26.19
N VAL A 174 -24.09 -21.60 -24.93
CA VAL A 174 -24.64 -22.87 -24.45
C VAL A 174 -26.17 -22.88 -24.50
N GLU A 175 -26.82 -21.77 -24.11
CA GLU A 175 -28.27 -21.60 -24.21
C GLU A 175 -28.74 -21.73 -25.66
N ARG A 176 -28.08 -21.03 -26.59
CA ARG A 176 -28.37 -21.11 -28.03
C ARG A 176 -28.17 -22.53 -28.57
N ALA A 177 -27.09 -23.20 -28.18
CA ALA A 177 -26.82 -24.58 -28.59
C ALA A 177 -27.86 -25.56 -28.04
N ARG A 178 -28.34 -25.36 -26.81
CA ARG A 178 -29.43 -26.15 -26.20
C ARG A 178 -30.76 -25.94 -26.91
N GLN A 179 -31.10 -24.69 -27.24
CA GLN A 179 -32.31 -24.37 -28.02
C GLN A 179 -32.26 -25.01 -29.41
N ASN A 180 -31.12 -24.92 -30.12
CA ASN A 180 -30.96 -25.58 -31.43
C ASN A 180 -31.03 -27.11 -31.32
N LYS A 181 -30.48 -27.72 -30.26
CA LYS A 181 -30.63 -29.16 -30.02
C LYS A 181 -32.07 -29.56 -29.72
N ALA A 182 -32.79 -28.78 -28.92
CA ALA A 182 -34.19 -29.04 -28.60
C ALA A 182 -35.11 -28.90 -29.84
N VAL A 183 -34.80 -27.96 -30.74
CA VAL A 183 -35.49 -27.79 -32.03
C VAL A 183 -35.12 -28.90 -33.03
N SER A 184 -33.95 -29.55 -32.87
CA SER A 184 -33.51 -30.69 -33.69
C SER A 184 -34.00 -32.05 -33.17
N THR A 185 -34.74 -32.10 -32.06
CA THR A 185 -35.44 -33.29 -31.54
C THR A 185 -36.92 -33.29 -31.95
N GLU A 186 -37.18 -33.12 -33.24
CA GLU A 186 -38.32 -33.74 -33.93
C GLU A 186 -37.77 -35.05 -34.56
N PRO A 187 -38.45 -36.20 -34.44
CA PRO A 187 -37.87 -37.51 -34.71
C PRO A 187 -37.76 -37.79 -36.22
N GLU A 188 -36.70 -37.32 -36.85
CA GLU A 188 -36.29 -37.80 -38.18
C GLU A 188 -35.28 -38.95 -38.03
N LYS A 189 -35.60 -40.04 -38.73
CA LYS A 189 -35.00 -41.38 -38.71
C LYS A 189 -33.46 -41.41 -38.70
N PRO A 190 -32.84 -42.45 -38.11
CA PRO A 190 -31.40 -42.66 -38.19
C PRO A 190 -31.01 -42.91 -39.65
N ALA A 191 -30.46 -41.90 -40.31
CA ALA A 191 -29.82 -42.04 -41.61
C ALA A 191 -28.51 -42.82 -41.41
N GLU A 192 -28.57 -44.09 -41.76
CA GLU A 192 -27.47 -45.01 -41.95
C GLU A 192 -26.55 -44.46 -43.07
N LEU A 193 -25.65 -43.53 -42.72
CA LEU A 193 -24.63 -43.07 -43.65
C LEU A 193 -23.44 -44.03 -43.58
N ALA A 194 -23.50 -44.96 -44.52
CA ALA A 194 -22.48 -45.85 -45.02
C ALA A 194 -21.05 -45.58 -44.54
N LYS A 195 -20.43 -46.65 -44.04
CA LYS A 195 -18.97 -46.86 -44.03
C LYS A 195 -18.45 -46.80 -45.47
N GLU A 196 -18.28 -45.61 -46.02
CA GLU A 196 -17.57 -45.42 -47.28
C GLU A 196 -16.10 -45.12 -46.99
N LYS A 197 -15.31 -46.16 -47.24
CA LYS A 197 -13.91 -46.15 -47.69
C LYS A 197 -13.06 -45.00 -47.16
N TRP A 198 -12.21 -45.38 -46.22
CA TRP A 198 -10.95 -44.69 -45.92
C TRP A 198 -10.08 -44.71 -47.20
N THR A 199 -10.31 -43.76 -48.11
CA THR A 199 -9.35 -43.44 -49.16
C THR A 199 -8.33 -42.49 -48.58
N ASP A 200 -7.14 -43.04 -48.41
CA ASP A 200 -5.85 -42.41 -48.19
C ASP A 200 -5.77 -41.01 -48.84
N PHE A 201 -6.00 -39.97 -48.04
CA PHE A 201 -5.72 -38.59 -48.45
C PHE A 201 -4.28 -38.29 -48.04
N SER A 202 -3.36 -38.69 -48.91
CA SER A 202 -1.94 -38.33 -48.83
C SER A 202 -1.81 -36.81 -48.83
N LEU A 203 -1.62 -36.21 -47.64
CA LEU A 203 -1.23 -34.82 -47.49
C LEU A 203 0.19 -34.63 -48.04
N ASN A 204 0.25 -34.26 -49.31
CA ASN A 204 1.48 -33.85 -49.97
C ASN A 204 1.88 -32.46 -49.46
N LEU A 205 2.63 -32.43 -48.35
CA LEU A 205 3.20 -31.22 -47.78
C LEU A 205 4.38 -30.75 -48.67
N LYS A 206 4.07 -30.10 -49.79
CA LYS A 206 5.06 -29.37 -50.61
C LYS A 206 5.52 -28.14 -49.85
N SER A 207 6.62 -28.29 -49.13
CA SER A 207 7.45 -27.17 -48.67
C SER A 207 8.09 -26.49 -49.88
N SER A 208 7.39 -25.49 -50.44
CA SER A 208 7.97 -24.57 -51.41
C SER A 208 8.75 -23.49 -50.67
N SER A 209 10.07 -23.73 -50.55
CA SER A 209 11.07 -22.71 -50.27
C SER A 209 11.05 -21.70 -51.42
N ASN A 210 10.53 -20.49 -51.17
CA ASN A 210 10.81 -19.34 -52.01
C ASN A 210 11.22 -18.14 -51.14
N SER A 211 12.53 -17.95 -51.09
CA SER A 211 13.22 -16.75 -50.62
C SER A 211 12.99 -15.59 -51.60
N PRO A 212 12.63 -14.40 -51.14
CA PRO A 212 12.87 -13.18 -51.89
C PRO A 212 14.07 -12.44 -51.30
N LYS A 213 15.15 -12.40 -52.08
CA LYS A 213 16.27 -11.47 -51.95
C LYS A 213 16.01 -10.34 -52.95
N PRO A 214 16.01 -9.06 -52.54
CA PRO A 214 16.25 -7.98 -53.48
C PRO A 214 17.57 -7.28 -53.13
N THR A 215 18.53 -7.44 -54.03
CA THR A 215 19.66 -6.53 -54.21
C THR A 215 19.27 -5.50 -55.27
N THR A 216 19.38 -4.21 -54.95
CA THR A 216 19.60 -3.18 -55.95
C THR A 216 20.57 -2.14 -55.39
N SER A 217 21.73 -2.09 -56.03
CA SER A 217 22.71 -1.01 -56.00
C SER A 217 22.19 0.21 -56.78
N THR A 218 22.32 1.42 -56.21
CA THR A 218 22.73 2.65 -56.93
C THR A 218 23.23 3.67 -55.90
N SER A 219 24.22 4.43 -56.37
CA SER A 219 25.27 5.23 -55.75
C SER A 219 24.92 6.68 -55.33
N GLN A 220 25.88 7.28 -54.59
CA GLN A 220 26.12 8.71 -54.26
C GLN A 220 25.40 9.22 -52.99
N GLY A 221 26.02 9.85 -51.98
CA GLY A 221 27.41 10.18 -51.69
C GLY A 221 27.50 11.09 -50.44
N LYS A 222 28.68 11.07 -49.79
CA LYS A 222 29.30 12.06 -48.87
C LYS A 222 29.09 11.99 -47.34
N ASN A 223 30.26 11.80 -46.69
CA ASN A 223 30.77 12.34 -45.43
C ASN A 223 30.21 11.74 -44.13
N ASN A 224 30.99 11.40 -43.10
CA ASN A 224 32.39 11.66 -42.78
C ASN A 224 32.90 10.59 -41.78
N GLU A 225 34.23 10.40 -41.73
CA GLU A 225 35.08 9.76 -40.71
C GLU A 225 34.50 9.67 -39.27
N GLN A 226 34.83 8.69 -38.41
CA GLN A 226 36.16 8.13 -38.16
C GLN A 226 36.10 6.82 -37.31
N GLN A 227 36.84 5.82 -37.79
CA GLN A 227 37.80 4.88 -37.14
C GLN A 227 37.63 4.44 -35.67
N ASP A 228 37.60 3.13 -35.37
CA ASP A 228 38.67 2.09 -35.38
C ASP A 228 39.35 2.02 -33.99
N ALA A 229 39.03 1.07 -33.10
CA ALA A 229 39.28 -0.38 -32.99
C ALA A 229 40.52 -0.74 -32.15
N SER A 230 40.37 -1.91 -31.50
CA SER A 230 41.40 -2.76 -30.88
C SER A 230 42.10 -2.20 -29.62
N SER A 231 42.34 -2.95 -28.53
CA SER A 231 42.61 -4.39 -28.38
C SER A 231 42.54 -4.79 -26.88
N LYS A 232 42.32 -6.09 -26.60
CA LYS A 232 42.38 -6.77 -25.28
C LYS A 232 43.86 -6.95 -24.80
N PRO A 233 44.25 -7.59 -23.66
CA PRO A 233 43.48 -8.34 -22.64
C PRO A 233 43.96 -8.20 -21.14
N VAL A 234 43.35 -9.03 -20.26
CA VAL A 234 43.79 -9.57 -18.94
C VAL A 234 43.56 -8.71 -17.67
N ASP A 235 42.61 -9.10 -16.81
CA ASP A 235 42.83 -9.68 -15.45
C ASP A 235 41.54 -9.73 -14.59
N LYS A 236 41.35 -10.84 -13.86
CA LYS A 236 40.28 -11.07 -12.84
C LYS A 236 40.81 -10.65 -11.46
N PRO A 237 39.94 -10.23 -10.52
CA PRO A 237 39.63 -11.10 -9.35
C PRO A 237 38.17 -10.94 -8.84
N ALA A 238 37.43 -12.03 -8.58
CA ALA A 238 37.39 -12.88 -7.38
C ALA A 238 36.53 -12.32 -6.22
N LYS A 239 35.48 -13.09 -5.92
CA LYS A 239 34.43 -12.90 -4.91
C LYS A 239 34.96 -13.27 -3.51
N LYS A 240 34.58 -12.52 -2.48
CA LYS A 240 34.90 -12.81 -1.07
C LYS A 240 33.88 -13.79 -0.47
N PRO A 241 34.30 -14.81 0.31
CA PRO A 241 33.40 -15.74 0.99
C PRO A 241 33.05 -15.30 2.43
N ASN A 242 31.85 -15.69 2.85
CA ASN A 242 31.22 -15.39 4.14
C ASN A 242 31.70 -16.39 5.22
N VAL A 243 32.28 -15.89 6.32
CA VAL A 243 32.81 -16.67 7.45
C VAL A 243 31.81 -16.61 8.60
N PHE A 244 30.81 -17.49 8.61
CA PHE A 244 30.02 -17.82 9.80
C PHE A 244 29.35 -19.19 9.59
N GLY A 245 30.09 -20.25 9.86
CA GLY A 245 29.65 -21.64 9.70
C GLY A 245 30.27 -22.53 10.77
N MET A 246 29.88 -22.32 12.03
CA MET A 246 30.27 -23.20 13.14
C MET A 246 29.20 -24.26 13.34
N LYS A 247 29.57 -25.50 12.99
CA LYS A 247 28.79 -26.73 13.16
C LYS A 247 28.84 -27.15 14.64
N ARG A 248 27.68 -27.25 15.31
CA ARG A 248 27.54 -27.96 16.59
C ARG A 248 26.54 -29.11 16.47
N LYS A 249 26.89 -30.16 17.20
CA LYS A 249 26.41 -31.54 17.19
C LYS A 249 25.03 -31.67 17.86
N GLN A 250 24.22 -32.59 17.32
CA GLN A 250 22.97 -33.13 17.88
C GLN A 250 23.22 -33.86 19.22
N PRO A 251 22.20 -33.95 20.08
CA PRO A 251 21.79 -35.25 20.60
C PRO A 251 20.34 -35.59 20.24
N SER A 252 20.17 -36.84 19.88
CA SER A 252 18.96 -37.54 19.48
C SER A 252 17.93 -37.72 20.60
N GLY A 253 16.64 -37.59 20.24
CA GLY A 253 15.57 -38.42 20.79
C GLY A 253 14.41 -37.67 21.45
N THR A 254 13.34 -37.39 20.70
CA THR A 254 11.97 -37.91 20.94
C THR A 254 10.94 -37.33 19.97
N LYS A 255 10.30 -38.26 19.23
CA LYS A 255 8.96 -38.24 18.63
C LYS A 255 8.56 -37.09 17.67
N ALA A 256 8.56 -37.44 16.38
CA ALA A 256 7.87 -36.73 15.32
C ALA A 256 6.36 -36.64 15.59
N VAL A 257 5.84 -35.42 15.64
CA VAL A 257 4.41 -35.12 15.52
C VAL A 257 4.19 -34.64 14.08
N PRO A 258 3.28 -35.24 13.30
CA PRO A 258 3.02 -34.82 11.93
C PRO A 258 2.37 -33.44 11.91
N ASP A 259 2.81 -32.60 10.96
CA ASP A 259 2.22 -31.30 10.64
C ASP A 259 0.68 -31.36 10.58
N PRO A 260 -0.05 -30.43 11.21
CA PRO A 260 -1.49 -30.37 11.07
C PRO A 260 -1.85 -30.03 9.61
N PRO A 261 -2.82 -30.73 8.98
CA PRO A 261 -3.21 -30.44 7.61
C PRO A 261 -3.75 -29.00 7.53
N LYS A 262 -3.28 -28.24 6.53
CA LYS A 262 -3.80 -26.91 6.21
C LYS A 262 -5.33 -26.98 6.17
N LYS A 263 -5.97 -26.25 7.08
CA LYS A 263 -7.43 -26.13 7.14
C LYS A 263 -7.86 -25.44 5.85
N MET A 264 -8.55 -26.18 4.99
CA MET A 264 -9.15 -25.69 3.75
C MET A 264 -9.95 -24.42 4.05
N THR A 265 -9.76 -23.39 3.25
CA THR A 265 -10.55 -22.16 3.36
C THR A 265 -12.00 -22.46 3.00
N GLU A 266 -12.95 -21.69 3.55
CA GLU A 266 -14.39 -21.94 3.34
C GLU A 266 -14.76 -21.96 1.84
N ILE A 267 -14.01 -21.20 1.04
CA ILE A 267 -14.12 -21.15 -0.43
C ILE A 267 -13.71 -22.49 -1.08
N GLU A 268 -12.61 -23.11 -0.63
CA GLU A 268 -12.16 -24.40 -1.16
C GLU A 268 -13.11 -25.56 -0.77
N ARG A 269 -13.83 -25.44 0.35
CA ARG A 269 -14.87 -26.41 0.75
C ARG A 269 -16.07 -26.34 -0.19
N ILE A 270 -16.54 -25.13 -0.49
CA ILE A 270 -17.69 -24.90 -1.39
C ILE A 270 -17.36 -25.38 -2.81
N MET A 271 -16.17 -25.08 -3.33
CA MET A 271 -15.75 -25.55 -4.65
C MET A 271 -15.67 -27.08 -4.76
N LYS A 272 -15.22 -27.75 -3.70
CA LYS A 272 -15.11 -29.22 -3.69
C LYS A 272 -16.48 -29.89 -3.63
N GLU A 273 -17.40 -29.35 -2.84
CA GLU A 273 -18.78 -29.86 -2.73
C GLU A 273 -19.53 -29.72 -4.06
N ASP A 274 -19.35 -28.60 -4.76
CA ASP A 274 -20.02 -28.37 -6.05
C ASP A 274 -19.44 -29.25 -7.17
N MET A 275 -18.13 -29.48 -7.16
CA MET A 275 -17.46 -30.43 -8.05
C MET A 275 -17.92 -31.87 -7.80
N GLU A 276 -18.14 -32.25 -6.56
CA GLU A 276 -18.62 -33.59 -6.21
C GLU A 276 -20.10 -33.78 -6.56
N ARG A 277 -20.92 -32.75 -6.36
CA ARG A 277 -22.32 -32.72 -6.80
C ARG A 277 -22.42 -32.81 -8.33
N LYS A 278 -21.53 -32.15 -9.06
CA LYS A 278 -21.44 -32.24 -10.53
C LYS A 278 -21.00 -33.63 -10.99
N LYS A 279 -20.04 -34.27 -10.31
CA LYS A 279 -19.65 -35.66 -10.58
C LYS A 279 -20.79 -36.65 -10.32
N ARG A 280 -21.54 -36.50 -9.23
CA ARG A 280 -22.69 -37.37 -8.92
C ARG A 280 -23.83 -37.23 -9.94
N ARG A 281 -23.99 -36.05 -10.53
CA ARG A 281 -24.93 -35.82 -11.64
C ARG A 281 -24.46 -36.39 -12.98
N LEU A 282 -23.16 -36.63 -13.14
CA LEU A 282 -22.59 -37.18 -14.37
C LEU A 282 -22.51 -38.71 -14.38
N VAL A 283 -22.66 -39.35 -13.21
CA VAL A 283 -22.56 -40.81 -13.02
C VAL A 283 -23.95 -41.48 -12.94
N LYS A 284 -25.02 -40.71 -13.17
CA LYS A 284 -26.40 -41.20 -13.21
C LYS A 284 -26.98 -40.93 -14.60
#